data_AF-A0A8B7SRT3-F1
#
_entry.id   AF-A0A8B7SRT3-F1
#
_cell.length_a   1.000
_cell.length_b   1.000
_cell.length_c   1.000
_cell.angle_alpha   90.00
_cell.angle_beta   90.00
_cell.angle_gamma   90.00
#
_symmetry.space_group_name_H-M   'P 1'
#
loop_
_entity.id
_entity.type
_entity.pdbx_description
1 polymer ?
#
loop_
_entity_poly.entity_id
_entity_poly.type
_entity_poly.pdbx_seq_one_letter_code
_entity_poly.pdbx_strand_id
1 'polypeptide(L)'
;MSLLPAETFYYQFGNQPRVKEPRGRRETYLCYKLKLLDETLDQGCFKNQKRSHAEICFIEKISSLDLDRTQRYKITCYITWSPCPRCAEKLVAFIDDYPHLSLQVFASRLYFHWCWPHQCGLQLLWKSNIPVLAMTEPEFTDCWENFVDNQGMQFELWEKLKQYSDAAKRRLQKILRINTTYQFSEQSSGGIQYLNSLVDAVRNVTLGAHHAHH
;
A
#
# COMPACT_ATOMS: atom_id res chain seq x y z
N MET A 1 -8.62 16.48 -11.48
CA MET A 1 -7.61 16.28 -10.41
C MET A 1 -6.49 17.29 -10.65
N SER A 2 -6.02 18.01 -9.62
CA SER A 2 -4.80 18.79 -9.74
C SER A 2 -3.60 17.86 -9.57
N LEU A 3 -2.74 17.78 -10.58
CA LEU A 3 -1.50 17.02 -10.52
C LEU A 3 -0.53 17.64 -9.50
N LEU A 4 0.33 16.82 -8.91
CA LEU A 4 1.38 17.27 -7.99
C LEU A 4 2.50 17.93 -8.80
N PRO A 5 3.08 19.05 -8.33
CA PRO A 5 4.32 19.56 -8.92
C PRO A 5 5.45 18.55 -8.78
N ALA A 6 6.31 18.43 -9.80
CA ALA A 6 7.48 17.54 -9.78
C ALA A 6 8.35 17.70 -8.53
N GLU A 7 8.62 18.94 -8.12
CA GLU A 7 9.39 19.25 -6.91
C GLU A 7 8.73 18.69 -5.65
N THR A 8 7.39 18.77 -5.56
CA THR A 8 6.63 18.21 -4.44
C THR A 8 6.77 16.70 -4.41
N PHE A 9 6.73 16.04 -5.57
CA PHE A 9 6.92 14.60 -5.64
C PHE A 9 8.31 14.18 -5.14
N TYR A 10 9.38 14.75 -5.69
CA TYR A 10 10.75 14.41 -5.27
C TYR A 10 10.98 14.66 -3.78
N TYR A 11 10.45 15.78 -3.26
CA TYR A 11 10.62 16.14 -1.85
C TYR A 11 9.83 15.23 -0.91
N GLN A 12 8.56 14.98 -1.23
CA GLN A 12 7.61 14.30 -0.34
C GLN A 12 7.66 12.78 -0.50
N PHE A 13 7.83 12.24 -1.72
CA PHE A 13 7.93 10.80 -1.99
C PHE A 13 9.37 10.27 -1.90
N GLY A 14 10.40 11.12 -1.88
CA GLY A 14 11.79 10.69 -1.72
C GLY A 14 12.02 9.82 -0.48
N ASN A 15 12.47 8.58 -0.65
CA ASN A 15 12.60 7.61 0.46
C ASN A 15 13.93 7.70 1.23
N GLN A 16 14.74 8.74 0.98
CA GLN A 16 16.04 8.90 1.63
C GLN A 16 15.87 9.20 3.13
N PRO A 17 16.73 8.66 4.03
CA PRO A 17 16.61 8.88 5.48
C PRO A 17 16.77 10.34 5.91
N ARG A 18 17.59 11.11 5.18
CA ARG A 18 17.84 12.53 5.41
C ARG A 18 17.37 13.33 4.21
N VAL A 19 16.67 14.44 4.49
CA VAL A 19 16.22 15.39 3.47
C VAL A 19 17.44 16.24 3.07
N LYS A 20 17.73 16.34 1.77
CA LYS A 20 18.69 17.34 1.25
C LYS A 20 18.09 18.74 1.44
N GLU A 21 18.92 19.76 1.63
CA GLU A 21 18.44 21.14 1.82
C GLU A 21 17.47 21.57 0.68
N PRO A 22 16.43 22.37 0.95
CA PRO A 22 16.10 23.00 2.24
C PRO A 22 15.44 22.03 3.23
N ARG A 23 15.92 22.06 4.48
CA ARG A 23 15.29 21.32 5.59
C ARG A 23 13.87 21.83 5.81
N GLY A 24 12.91 20.94 5.62
CA GLY A 24 11.49 21.15 5.88
C GLY A 24 10.84 19.84 6.27
N ARG A 25 9.58 19.91 6.68
CA ARG A 25 8.84 18.74 7.14
C ARG A 25 8.31 17.98 5.92
N ARG A 26 8.65 16.69 5.84
CA ARG A 26 7.95 15.78 4.92
C ARG A 26 6.54 15.51 5.44
N GLU A 27 5.57 15.86 4.64
CA GLU A 27 4.15 15.65 4.91
C GLU A 27 3.69 14.29 4.39
N THR A 28 2.55 13.83 4.90
CA THR A 28 1.90 12.64 4.36
C THR A 28 1.06 13.02 3.15
N TYR A 29 1.42 12.46 2.00
CA TYR A 29 0.58 12.44 0.79
C TYR A 29 0.14 11.01 0.55
N LEU A 30 -1.09 10.83 0.09
CA LEU A 30 -1.68 9.57 -0.34
C LEU A 30 -2.30 9.79 -1.72
N CYS A 31 -1.71 9.18 -2.74
CA CYS A 31 -2.29 9.12 -4.08
C CYS A 31 -2.94 7.74 -4.28
N TYR A 32 -4.11 7.67 -4.89
CA TYR A 32 -4.82 6.42 -5.10
C TYR A 32 -5.34 6.27 -6.53
N LYS A 33 -5.38 5.03 -7.00
CA LYS A 33 -6.04 4.62 -8.25
C LYS A 33 -7.12 3.61 -7.93
N LEU A 34 -8.35 3.90 -8.31
CA LEU A 34 -9.46 2.96 -8.30
C LEU A 34 -9.60 2.38 -9.69
N LYS A 35 -9.47 1.05 -9.80
CA LYS A 35 -9.60 0.32 -11.05
C LYS A 35 -10.76 -0.66 -11.00
N LEU A 36 -11.45 -0.77 -12.13
CA LEU A 36 -12.34 -1.87 -12.46
C LEU A 36 -11.69 -2.62 -13.62
N LEU A 37 -11.31 -3.88 -13.38
CA LEU A 37 -10.47 -4.63 -14.32
C LEU A 37 -9.18 -3.82 -14.63
N ASP A 38 -8.97 -3.43 -15.88
CA ASP A 38 -7.82 -2.64 -16.32
C ASP A 38 -8.13 -1.14 -16.50
N GLU A 39 -9.38 -0.73 -16.34
CA GLU A 39 -9.82 0.66 -16.50
C GLU A 39 -9.73 1.43 -15.18
N THR A 40 -9.13 2.62 -15.22
CA THR A 40 -9.07 3.54 -14.08
C THR A 40 -10.36 4.36 -14.02
N LEU A 41 -11.17 4.13 -12.99
CA LEU A 41 -12.46 4.81 -12.80
C LEU A 41 -12.31 6.16 -12.10
N ASP A 42 -11.47 6.21 -11.08
CA ASP A 42 -11.24 7.42 -10.29
C ASP A 42 -9.80 7.39 -9.75
N GLN A 43 -9.19 8.56 -9.64
CA GLN A 43 -7.86 8.72 -9.07
C GLN A 43 -7.72 10.11 -8.45
N GLY A 44 -6.92 10.20 -7.40
CA GLY A 44 -6.76 11.42 -6.63
C GLY A 44 -5.55 11.39 -5.72
N CYS A 45 -5.16 12.56 -5.22
CA CYS A 45 -4.16 12.68 -4.16
C CYS A 45 -4.70 13.51 -2.99
N PHE A 46 -4.49 13.00 -1.78
CA PHE A 46 -4.78 13.68 -0.53
C PHE A 46 -3.47 14.01 0.18
N LYS A 47 -3.47 15.13 0.91
CA LYS A 47 -2.44 15.45 1.88
C LYS A 47 -3.04 15.56 3.26
N ASN A 48 -2.23 15.36 4.30
CA ASN A 48 -2.67 15.61 5.67
C ASN A 48 -3.19 17.04 5.82
N GLN A 49 -4.36 17.16 6.43
CA GLN A 49 -4.94 18.42 6.85
C GLN A 49 -4.78 18.58 8.37
N LYS A 50 -4.97 19.79 8.90
CA LYS A 50 -4.75 20.09 10.34
C LYS A 50 -5.47 19.12 11.31
N ARG A 51 -6.58 18.51 10.89
CA ARG A 51 -7.40 17.60 11.72
C ARG A 51 -7.69 16.25 11.07
N SER A 52 -7.23 15.99 9.86
CA SER A 52 -7.53 14.75 9.13
C SER A 52 -6.28 14.20 8.46
N HIS A 53 -6.06 12.90 8.67
CA HIS A 53 -4.99 12.17 8.00
C HIS A 53 -5.41 11.85 6.56
N ALA A 54 -4.45 11.79 5.64
CA ALA A 54 -4.72 11.52 4.23
C ALA A 54 -5.50 10.22 4.00
N GLU A 55 -5.28 9.21 4.83
CA GLU A 55 -6.01 7.93 4.83
C GLU A 55 -7.50 8.11 5.12
N ILE A 56 -7.87 9.03 6.02
CA ILE A 56 -9.27 9.28 6.37
C ILE A 56 -9.97 10.02 5.24
N CYS A 57 -9.32 11.04 4.66
CA CYS A 57 -9.83 11.74 3.47
C CYS A 57 -10.04 10.76 2.29
N PHE A 58 -9.12 9.80 2.14
CA PHE A 58 -9.23 8.74 1.14
C PHE A 58 -10.46 7.86 1.39
N ILE A 59 -10.66 7.37 2.62
CA ILE A 59 -11.84 6.55 2.97
C ILE A 59 -13.14 7.33 2.67
N GLU A 60 -13.23 8.59 3.08
CA GLU A 60 -14.39 9.45 2.84
C GLU A 60 -14.67 9.61 1.34
N LYS A 61 -13.62 9.85 0.54
CA LYS A 61 -13.75 9.96 -0.92
C LYS A 61 -14.26 8.66 -1.55
N ILE A 62 -13.65 7.51 -1.25
CA ILE A 62 -14.12 6.26 -1.87
C ILE A 62 -15.53 5.89 -1.40
N SER A 63 -15.85 6.11 -0.12
CA SER A 63 -17.19 5.84 0.43
C SER A 63 -18.27 6.73 -0.18
N SER A 64 -17.90 7.90 -0.72
CA SER A 64 -18.79 8.80 -1.44
C SER A 64 -19.05 8.40 -2.90
N LEU A 65 -18.27 7.47 -3.45
CA LEU A 65 -18.49 6.95 -4.79
C LEU A 65 -19.62 5.92 -4.77
N ASP A 66 -20.58 6.05 -5.68
CA ASP A 66 -21.67 5.08 -5.86
C ASP A 66 -21.17 3.87 -6.68
N LEU A 67 -20.33 3.05 -6.04
CA LEU A 67 -19.73 1.87 -6.66
C LEU A 67 -20.71 0.68 -6.65
N ASP A 68 -20.78 -0.01 -7.78
CA ASP A 68 -21.63 -1.19 -7.94
C ASP A 68 -21.05 -2.37 -7.14
N ARG A 69 -21.76 -2.77 -6.09
CA ARG A 69 -21.35 -3.83 -5.16
C ARG A 69 -21.26 -5.23 -5.81
N THR A 70 -21.80 -5.42 -7.01
CA THR A 70 -21.69 -6.69 -7.75
C THR A 70 -20.34 -6.84 -8.46
N GLN A 71 -19.64 -5.74 -8.67
CA GLN A 71 -18.36 -5.70 -9.36
C GLN A 71 -17.21 -5.74 -8.35
N ARG A 72 -16.00 -6.09 -8.81
CA ARG A 72 -14.80 -6.08 -7.97
C ARG A 72 -13.88 -4.96 -8.38
N TYR A 73 -13.47 -4.15 -7.41
CA TYR A 73 -12.57 -3.03 -7.65
C TYR A 73 -11.24 -3.24 -6.98
N LYS A 74 -10.18 -2.80 -7.65
CA LYS A 74 -8.83 -2.78 -7.12
C LYS A 74 -8.44 -1.34 -6.82
N ILE A 75 -8.06 -1.09 -5.57
CA ILE A 75 -7.54 0.18 -5.13
C ILE A 75 -6.04 0.03 -4.85
N THR A 76 -5.26 0.85 -5.53
CA THR A 76 -3.82 0.98 -5.26
C THR A 76 -3.55 2.34 -4.65
N CYS A 77 -2.96 2.39 -3.46
CA CYS A 77 -2.53 3.61 -2.80
C CYS A 77 -1.01 3.74 -2.78
N TYR A 78 -0.48 4.90 -3.12
CA TYR A 78 0.91 5.32 -2.94
C TYR A 78 0.96 6.35 -1.82
N ILE A 79 1.61 6.03 -0.71
CA ILE A 79 1.65 6.88 0.49
C ILE A 79 3.10 7.22 0.87
N THR A 80 3.34 8.48 1.23
CA THR A 80 4.71 8.93 1.54
C THR A 80 5.22 8.38 2.88
N TRP A 81 4.32 8.11 3.82
CA TRP A 81 4.58 7.51 5.14
C TRP A 81 3.58 6.40 5.39
N SER A 82 4.02 5.24 5.89
CA SER A 82 3.11 4.14 6.20
C SER A 82 2.04 4.56 7.22
N PRO A 83 0.81 3.98 7.16
CA PRO A 83 -0.28 4.39 8.03
C PRO A 83 0.04 4.30 9.53
N CYS A 84 -0.51 5.22 10.32
CA CYS A 84 -0.45 5.14 11.78
C CYS A 84 -1.45 4.08 12.32
N PRO A 85 -1.36 3.68 13.60
CA PRO A 85 -2.22 2.62 14.15
C PRO A 85 -3.71 2.89 14.00
N ARG A 86 -4.15 4.12 14.30
CA ARG A 86 -5.55 4.53 14.15
C ARG A 86 -6.02 4.49 12.70
N CYS A 87 -5.16 4.89 11.75
CA CYS A 87 -5.48 4.83 10.32
C CYS A 87 -5.53 3.38 9.83
N ALA A 88 -4.66 2.51 10.35
CA ALA A 88 -4.70 1.08 10.05
C ALA A 88 -6.05 0.46 10.45
N GLU A 89 -6.52 0.71 11.68
CA GLU A 89 -7.85 0.24 12.14
C GLU A 89 -8.98 0.76 11.25
N LYS A 90 -8.92 2.04 10.84
CA LYS A 90 -9.93 2.64 9.97
C LYS A 90 -9.93 2.06 8.56
N LEU A 91 -8.77 1.75 8.00
CA LEU A 91 -8.66 1.09 6.70
C LEU A 91 -9.19 -0.34 6.74
N VAL A 92 -8.97 -1.07 7.83
CA VAL A 92 -9.55 -2.42 8.02
C VAL A 92 -11.07 -2.35 8.07
N ALA A 93 -11.62 -1.52 8.95
CA ALA A 93 -13.08 -1.34 9.04
C ALA A 93 -13.69 -0.94 7.69
N PHE A 94 -13.03 -0.06 6.94
CA PHE A 94 -13.46 0.33 5.60
C PHE A 94 -13.50 -0.85 4.62
N ILE A 95 -12.50 -1.74 4.61
CA ILE A 95 -12.53 -2.90 3.70
C ILE A 95 -13.53 -3.96 4.15
N ASP A 96 -13.71 -4.14 5.46
CA ASP A 96 -14.72 -5.03 6.02
C ASP A 96 -16.15 -4.58 5.64
N ASP A 97 -16.42 -3.28 5.63
CA ASP A 97 -17.70 -2.69 5.21
C ASP A 97 -17.94 -2.81 3.68
N TYR A 98 -16.87 -2.94 2.88
CA TYR A 98 -16.90 -2.96 1.43
C TYR A 98 -16.12 -4.17 0.85
N PRO A 99 -16.63 -5.42 1.00
CA PRO A 99 -15.90 -6.64 0.64
C PRO A 99 -15.64 -6.83 -0.86
N HIS A 100 -16.22 -5.97 -1.70
CA HIS A 100 -15.99 -5.94 -3.15
C HIS A 100 -14.76 -5.09 -3.53
N LEU A 101 -14.14 -4.40 -2.57
CA LEU A 101 -12.92 -3.62 -2.73
C LEU A 101 -11.70 -4.45 -2.30
N SER A 102 -10.67 -4.46 -3.13
CA SER A 102 -9.34 -4.96 -2.78
C SER A 102 -8.38 -3.79 -2.67
N LEU A 103 -7.82 -3.56 -1.49
CA LEU A 103 -6.91 -2.44 -1.23
C LEU A 103 -5.47 -2.91 -1.08
N GLN A 104 -4.56 -2.25 -1.78
CA GLN A 104 -3.11 -2.41 -1.63
C GLN A 104 -2.46 -1.06 -1.36
N VAL A 105 -1.53 -1.01 -0.39
CA VAL A 105 -0.83 0.21 0.00
C VAL A 105 0.66 0.07 -0.23
N PHE A 106 1.23 0.96 -1.03
CA PHE A 106 2.66 1.11 -1.23
C PHE A 106 3.16 2.34 -0.47
N ALA A 107 4.01 2.11 0.54
CA ALA A 107 4.60 3.15 1.36
C ALA A 107 6.03 3.47 0.89
N SER A 108 6.32 4.75 0.65
CA SER A 108 7.68 5.21 0.37
C SER A 108 8.59 5.02 1.60
N ARG A 109 8.08 5.34 2.78
CA ARG A 109 8.82 5.26 4.05
C ARG A 109 7.94 4.68 5.16
N LEU A 110 8.58 4.02 6.13
CA LEU A 110 7.88 3.44 7.27
C LEU A 110 7.82 4.44 8.44
N TYR A 111 6.63 4.84 8.85
CA TYR A 111 6.40 5.81 9.91
C TYR A 111 6.58 5.17 11.30
N PHE A 112 7.40 5.78 12.15
CA PHE A 112 7.72 5.31 13.51
C PHE A 112 7.92 3.78 13.59
N HIS A 113 8.62 3.20 12.61
CA HIS A 113 8.72 1.75 12.43
C HIS A 113 9.43 1.02 13.58
N TRP A 114 10.08 1.74 14.50
CA TRP A 114 10.67 1.23 15.74
C TRP A 114 9.67 1.15 16.90
N CYS A 115 8.56 1.89 16.83
CA CYS A 115 7.51 1.95 17.84
C CYS A 115 6.56 0.75 17.73
N TRP A 116 6.27 0.09 18.85
CA TRP A 116 5.45 -1.12 18.88
C TRP A 116 4.01 -0.93 18.36
N PRO A 117 3.24 0.10 18.79
CA PRO A 117 1.91 0.38 18.23
C PRO A 117 1.88 0.49 16.70
N HIS A 118 2.89 1.14 16.09
CA HIS A 118 2.98 1.29 14.64
C HIS A 118 3.24 -0.06 13.95
N GLN A 119 4.07 -0.91 14.56
CA GLN A 119 4.28 -2.27 14.08
C GLN A 119 2.99 -3.10 14.14
N CYS A 120 2.23 -2.99 15.23
CA CYS A 120 0.93 -3.67 15.37
C CYS A 120 -0.07 -3.20 14.31
N GLY A 121 -0.14 -1.90 14.02
CA GLY A 121 -1.01 -1.37 12.95
C GLY A 121 -0.67 -1.95 11.58
N LEU A 122 0.62 -2.04 11.24
CA LEU A 122 1.06 -2.67 9.99
C LEU A 122 0.75 -4.17 9.93
N GLN A 123 0.94 -4.88 11.05
CA GLN A 123 0.58 -6.30 11.15
C GLN A 123 -0.94 -6.51 11.03
N LEU A 124 -1.75 -5.60 11.59
CA LEU A 124 -3.20 -5.65 11.49
C LEU A 124 -3.66 -5.53 10.03
N LEU A 125 -3.12 -4.56 9.27
CA LEU A 125 -3.41 -4.43 7.85
C LEU A 125 -3.07 -5.71 7.09
N TRP A 126 -1.88 -6.26 7.32
CA TRP A 126 -1.44 -7.50 6.67
C TRP A 126 -2.35 -8.69 6.97
N LYS A 127 -2.73 -8.88 8.25
CA LYS A 127 -3.64 -9.97 8.66
C LYS A 127 -5.06 -9.82 8.11
N SER A 128 -5.46 -8.60 7.77
CA SER A 128 -6.78 -8.27 7.23
C SER A 128 -6.79 -8.23 5.69
N ASN A 129 -5.81 -8.88 5.04
CA ASN A 129 -5.67 -8.91 3.57
C ASN A 129 -5.49 -7.54 2.90
N ILE A 130 -4.97 -6.54 3.63
CA ILE A 130 -4.57 -5.23 3.08
C ILE A 130 -3.04 -5.19 3.01
N PRO A 131 -2.42 -5.64 1.90
CA PRO A 131 -0.98 -5.66 1.77
C PRO A 131 -0.38 -4.24 1.84
N VAL A 132 0.54 -4.06 2.79
CA VAL A 132 1.43 -2.89 2.84
C VAL A 132 2.79 -3.32 2.31
N LEU A 133 3.29 -2.62 1.28
CA LEU A 133 4.58 -2.89 0.64
C LEU A 133 5.43 -1.63 0.61
N ALA A 134 6.75 -1.78 0.53
CA ALA A 134 7.64 -0.65 0.28
C ALA A 134 7.63 -0.30 -1.21
N MET A 135 7.54 0.98 -1.56
CA MET A 135 7.65 1.42 -2.96
C MET A 135 9.03 1.09 -3.53
N THR A 136 9.06 0.49 -4.72
CA THR A 136 10.25 0.29 -5.53
C THR A 136 10.17 1.17 -6.78
N GLU A 137 11.16 1.07 -7.67
CA GLU A 137 11.19 1.84 -8.92
C GLU A 137 9.88 1.77 -9.71
N PRO A 138 9.29 0.58 -10.01
CA PRO A 138 7.99 0.49 -10.67
C PRO A 138 6.88 1.32 -10.02
N GLU A 139 6.76 1.30 -8.69
CA GLU A 139 5.72 2.07 -8.01
C GLU A 139 6.00 3.57 -7.99
N PHE A 140 7.27 3.99 -7.95
CA PHE A 140 7.61 5.41 -8.08
C PHE A 140 7.35 5.92 -9.50
N THR A 141 7.71 5.14 -10.53
CA THR A 141 7.45 5.46 -11.93
C THR A 141 5.95 5.55 -12.20
N ASP A 142 5.18 4.54 -11.76
CA ASP A 142 3.72 4.56 -11.93
C ASP A 142 3.09 5.76 -11.20
N CYS A 143 3.54 6.06 -9.97
CA CYS A 143 3.03 7.22 -9.24
C CYS A 143 3.41 8.55 -9.92
N TRP A 144 4.59 8.64 -10.53
CA TRP A 144 5.05 9.80 -11.28
C TRP A 144 4.20 10.02 -12.55
N GLU A 145 3.94 8.97 -13.31
CA GLU A 145 3.18 9.05 -14.56
C GLU A 145 1.72 9.44 -14.35
N ASN A 146 1.10 9.01 -13.25
CA ASN A 146 -0.34 9.20 -13.03
C ASN A 146 -0.68 10.43 -12.18
N PHE A 147 0.23 10.89 -11.32
CA PHE A 147 -0.10 11.90 -10.30
C PHE A 147 0.76 13.15 -10.32
N VAL A 148 1.80 13.22 -11.16
CA VAL A 148 2.72 14.36 -11.22
C VAL A 148 2.52 15.11 -12.53
N ASP A 149 2.58 16.44 -12.45
CA ASP A 149 2.75 17.29 -13.63
C ASP A 149 4.19 17.15 -14.12
N ASN A 150 4.41 16.08 -14.88
CA ASN A 150 5.73 15.69 -15.36
C ASN A 150 6.09 16.34 -16.70
N GLN A 151 5.18 17.06 -17.34
CA GLN A 151 5.39 17.73 -18.63
C GLN A 151 5.95 16.78 -19.73
N GLY A 152 5.60 15.49 -19.66
CA GLY A 152 6.10 14.46 -20.58
C GLY A 152 7.48 13.89 -20.24
N MET A 153 8.09 14.32 -19.14
CA MET A 153 9.37 13.81 -18.67
C MET A 153 9.20 12.47 -17.94
N GLN A 154 10.15 11.56 -18.16
CA GLN A 154 10.24 10.31 -17.43
C GLN A 154 10.69 10.55 -15.98
N PHE A 155 10.36 9.61 -15.10
CA PHE A 155 10.81 9.64 -13.72
C PHE A 155 12.33 9.45 -13.62
N GLU A 156 13.03 10.38 -12.97
CA GLU A 156 14.45 10.27 -12.72
C GLU A 156 14.71 9.61 -11.35
N LEU A 157 15.38 8.47 -11.37
CA LEU A 157 15.77 7.75 -10.15
C LEU A 157 16.73 8.61 -9.32
N TRP A 158 16.38 8.89 -8.07
CA TRP A 158 17.34 9.52 -7.16
C TRP A 158 18.43 8.54 -6.70
N GLU A 159 19.56 9.11 -6.29
CA GLU A 159 20.72 8.37 -5.80
C GLU A 159 20.31 7.37 -4.70
N LYS A 160 20.69 6.09 -4.88
CA LYS A 160 20.46 4.97 -3.94
C LYS A 160 18.99 4.60 -3.71
N LEU A 161 18.05 4.98 -4.59
CA LEU A 161 16.63 4.61 -4.49
C LEU A 161 16.45 3.12 -4.18
N LYS A 162 17.07 2.23 -4.97
CA LYS A 162 17.00 0.78 -4.78
C LYS A 162 17.44 0.35 -3.38
N GLN A 163 18.54 0.89 -2.87
CA GLN A 163 19.07 0.54 -1.55
C GLN A 163 18.11 0.95 -0.43
N TYR A 164 17.48 2.12 -0.55
CA TYR A 164 16.50 2.60 0.42
C TYR A 164 15.21 1.78 0.37
N SER A 165 14.70 1.47 -0.82
CA SER A 165 13.54 0.59 -1.01
C SER A 165 13.80 -0.81 -0.46
N ASP A 166 14.97 -1.41 -0.73
CA ASP A 166 15.36 -2.73 -0.22
C ASP A 166 15.50 -2.72 1.32
N ALA A 167 16.01 -1.63 1.91
CA ALA A 167 16.07 -1.47 3.36
C ALA A 167 14.67 -1.37 3.99
N ALA A 168 13.79 -0.56 3.41
CA ALA A 168 12.39 -0.43 3.85
C ALA A 168 11.65 -1.77 3.73
N LYS A 169 11.79 -2.47 2.60
CA LYS A 169 11.22 -3.81 2.36
C LYS A 169 11.67 -4.82 3.41
N ARG A 170 12.98 -4.94 3.65
CA ARG A 170 13.52 -5.85 4.68
C ARG A 170 13.03 -5.49 6.07
N ARG A 171 12.94 -4.20 6.41
CA ARG A 171 12.40 -3.77 7.71
C ARG A 171 10.93 -4.14 7.84
N LEU A 172 10.13 -3.93 6.79
CA LEU A 172 8.71 -4.24 6.78
C LEU A 172 8.47 -5.75 6.92
N GLN A 173 9.21 -6.59 6.19
CA GLN A 173 9.14 -8.05 6.32
C GLN A 173 9.42 -8.52 7.77
N LYS A 174 10.42 -7.93 8.43
CA LYS A 174 10.70 -8.21 9.85
C LYS A 174 9.55 -7.80 10.77
N ILE A 175 8.93 -6.64 10.53
CA ILE A 175 7.76 -6.18 11.30
C ILE A 175 6.59 -7.14 11.12
N LEU A 176 6.33 -7.55 9.88
CA LEU A 176 5.23 -8.45 9.54
C LEU A 176 5.51 -9.92 9.89
N ARG A 177 6.74 -10.22 10.36
CA ARG A 177 7.22 -11.59 10.65
C ARG A 177 7.08 -12.53 9.45
N ILE A 178 7.25 -11.98 8.25
CA ILE A 178 7.28 -12.76 7.01
C ILE A 178 8.68 -13.37 6.91
N ASN A 179 8.78 -14.69 7.07
CA ASN A 179 10.04 -15.39 6.89
C ASN A 179 10.45 -15.31 5.41
N THR A 180 11.56 -14.62 5.13
CA THR A 180 12.15 -14.52 3.79
C THR A 180 12.91 -15.81 3.42
N THR A 181 12.26 -16.97 3.52
CA THR A 181 12.88 -18.25 3.11
C THR A 181 12.64 -18.57 1.62
N TYR A 182 11.92 -17.71 0.89
CA TYR A 182 11.47 -17.96 -0.49
C TYR A 182 12.20 -17.15 -1.57
N GLN A 183 13.50 -16.91 -1.47
CA GLN A 183 14.26 -16.29 -2.58
C GLN A 183 15.57 -17.01 -2.96
N PHE A 184 15.76 -18.26 -2.54
CA PHE A 184 16.83 -19.12 -3.08
C PHE A 184 16.27 -20.53 -3.37
N SER A 185 15.31 -20.64 -4.29
CA SER A 185 14.95 -21.93 -4.87
C SER A 185 14.24 -21.75 -6.22
N GLU A 186 14.91 -21.11 -7.18
CA GLU A 186 14.63 -21.32 -8.61
C GLU A 186 15.65 -22.30 -9.20
N GLN A 187 15.74 -23.50 -8.61
CA GLN A 187 16.24 -24.71 -9.27
C GLN A 187 15.64 -25.94 -8.57
N SER A 188 14.36 -26.21 -8.79
CA SER A 188 13.81 -27.58 -8.84
C SER A 188 12.29 -27.53 -8.99
N SER A 189 11.82 -28.27 -9.98
CA SER A 189 10.46 -28.39 -10.49
C SER A 189 9.49 -29.15 -9.55
N GLY A 190 9.47 -28.79 -8.26
CA GLY A 190 8.58 -29.39 -7.25
C GLY A 190 7.57 -28.43 -6.60
N GLY A 191 7.70 -27.12 -6.82
CA GLY A 191 6.96 -26.09 -6.06
C GLY A 191 5.47 -25.95 -6.38
N ILE A 192 5.00 -26.46 -7.54
CA ILE A 192 3.63 -26.23 -8.01
C ILE A 192 2.61 -27.13 -7.28
N GLN A 193 3.00 -28.32 -6.82
CA GLN A 193 2.10 -29.21 -6.09
C GLN A 193 1.80 -28.74 -4.66
N TYR A 194 2.71 -28.00 -4.02
CA TYR A 194 2.52 -27.58 -2.63
C TYR A 194 1.63 -26.34 -2.48
N LEU A 195 1.71 -25.40 -3.43
CA LEU A 195 0.85 -24.20 -3.46
C LEU A 195 -0.62 -24.57 -3.69
N ASN A 196 -0.89 -25.57 -4.54
CA ASN A 196 -2.24 -26.09 -4.71
C ASN A 196 -2.75 -26.73 -3.42
N SER A 197 -1.91 -27.47 -2.67
CA SER A 197 -2.31 -28.07 -1.39
C SER A 197 -2.67 -27.03 -0.31
N LEU A 198 -2.00 -25.88 -0.29
CA LEU A 198 -2.30 -24.79 0.65
C LEU A 198 -3.58 -24.05 0.27
N VAL A 199 -3.82 -23.84 -1.03
CA VAL A 199 -5.07 -23.25 -1.52
C VAL A 199 -6.25 -24.20 -1.24
N ASP A 200 -6.05 -25.51 -1.39
CA ASP A 200 -7.08 -26.52 -1.10
C ASP A 200 -7.31 -26.71 0.40
N ALA A 201 -6.27 -26.62 1.25
CA ALA A 201 -6.41 -26.62 2.70
C ALA A 201 -7.18 -25.38 3.19
N VAL A 202 -6.95 -24.21 2.59
CA VAL A 202 -7.69 -22.98 2.92
C VAL A 202 -9.15 -23.05 2.47
N ARG A 203 -9.45 -23.72 1.34
CA ARG A 203 -10.83 -23.99 0.89
C ARG A 203 -11.59 -24.96 1.79
N ASN A 204 -10.92 -25.99 2.32
CA ASN A 204 -11.56 -26.97 3.20
C ASN A 204 -11.85 -26.42 4.60
N VAL A 205 -11.08 -25.43 5.07
CA VAL A 205 -11.34 -24.74 6.35
C VAL A 205 -12.56 -23.82 6.25
N THR A 206 -12.86 -23.26 5.08
CA THR A 206 -14.05 -22.40 4.87
C THR A 206 -15.36 -23.17 4.69
N LEU A 207 -15.32 -24.46 4.36
CA LEU A 207 -16.52 -25.31 4.22
C LEU A 207 -16.94 -26.02 5.52
N GLY A 208 -16.06 -26.11 6.51
CA GLY A 208 -16.34 -26.79 7.79
C GLY A 208 -17.07 -25.94 8.85
N ALA A 209 -17.26 -24.63 8.62
CA ALA A 209 -17.81 -23.71 9.62
C ALA A 209 -19.34 -23.50 9.52
N HIS A 210 -20.04 -24.16 8.60
CA HIS A 210 -21.49 -24.00 8.40
C HIS A 210 -22.36 -25.17 8.91
N HIS A 211 -21.80 -26.18 9.57
CA HIS A 211 -22.58 -27.30 10.15
C HIS A 211 -22.18 -27.61 11.60
N ALA A 212 -22.38 -26.66 12.51
CA ALA A 212 -22.37 -26.95 13.93
C ALA A 212 -23.20 -25.93 14.73
N HIS A 213 -24.46 -25.69 14.35
CA HIS A 213 -25.50 -25.20 15.26
C HIS A 213 -26.88 -25.60 14.71
N HIS A 214 -27.26 -26.84 14.98
CA HIS A 214 -28.64 -27.25 15.23
C HIS A 214 -28.66 -28.09 16.50
#